data_AF-A0A833FIY0-F1
#
_entry.id   AF-A0A833FIY0-F1
#
_cell.length_a   1.000
_cell.length_b   1.000
_cell.length_c   1.000
_cell.angle_alpha   90.00
_cell.angle_beta   90.00
_cell.angle_gamma   90.00
#
_symmetry.space_group_name_H-M   'P 1'
#
loop_
_entity.id
_entity.type
_entity.pdbx_description
1 polymer ?
#
loop_
_entity_poly.entity_id
_entity_poly.type
_entity_poly.pdbx_seq_one_letter_code
_entity_poly.pdbx_strand_id
1 'polypeptide(L)'
;MAYGVLNLKPWEFEELTPREFDLMCEGYEARSKEIDARLAYFFTMATNVHLKASGRIKISDIMKQLHPKTTKERKQEEEEFLREWIAEGGEAHG
;
A
#
# COMPACT_ATOMS: atom_id res chain seq x y z
N MET A 1 -28.67 -4.24 -8.76
CA MET A 1 -27.30 -4.32 -9.32
C MET A 1 -26.48 -3.26 -8.60
N ALA A 2 -25.36 -3.63 -8.00
CA ALA A 2 -24.41 -2.66 -7.44
C ALA A 2 -23.25 -2.52 -8.43
N TYR A 3 -22.81 -1.29 -8.70
CA TYR A 3 -21.75 -1.01 -9.65
C TYR A 3 -20.38 -1.19 -8.98
N GLY A 4 -19.58 -2.09 -9.57
CA GLY A 4 -18.14 -2.21 -9.32
C GLY A 4 -17.74 -2.60 -7.89
N VAL A 5 -16.46 -2.37 -7.58
CA VAL A 5 -15.85 -2.70 -6.28
C VAL A 5 -16.29 -1.79 -5.14
N LEU A 6 -16.91 -0.65 -5.46
CA LEU A 6 -17.43 0.32 -4.48
C LEU A 6 -18.82 -0.06 -3.96
N ASN A 7 -19.47 -1.08 -4.54
CA ASN A 7 -20.77 -1.60 -4.13
C ASN A 7 -21.88 -0.53 -4.03
N LEU A 8 -21.88 0.41 -4.98
CA LEU A 8 -22.86 1.50 -5.03
C LEU A 8 -24.10 1.06 -5.81
N LYS A 9 -25.27 1.45 -5.33
CA LYS A 9 -26.50 1.32 -6.12
C LYS A 9 -26.50 2.35 -7.26
N PRO A 10 -27.34 2.17 -8.31
CA PRO A 10 -27.36 3.08 -9.44
C PRO A 10 -27.56 4.55 -9.08
N TRP A 11 -28.54 4.85 -8.24
CA TRP A 11 -28.81 6.23 -7.81
C TRP A 11 -27.71 6.80 -6.91
N GLU A 12 -27.12 5.97 -6.04
CA GLU A 12 -25.96 6.36 -5.22
C GLU A 12 -24.75 6.70 -6.10
N PHE A 13 -24.61 6.08 -7.27
CA PHE A 13 -23.56 6.40 -8.22
C PHE A 13 -23.84 7.68 -9.01
N GLU A 14 -25.07 7.88 -9.47
CA GLU A 14 -25.47 9.07 -10.24
C GLU A 14 -25.39 10.38 -9.42
N GLU A 15 -25.60 10.29 -8.11
CA GLU A 15 -25.56 11.44 -7.20
C GLU A 15 -24.14 11.84 -6.74
N LEU A 16 -23.11 11.03 -7.01
CA LEU A 16 -21.74 11.32 -6.59
C LEU A 16 -21.12 12.48 -7.36
N THR A 17 -20.49 13.38 -6.61
CA THR A 17 -19.53 14.30 -7.22
C THR A 17 -18.25 13.57 -7.61
N PRO A 18 -17.49 14.07 -8.61
CA PRO A 18 -16.19 13.50 -8.96
C PRO A 18 -15.24 13.34 -7.77
N ARG A 19 -15.24 14.31 -6.85
CA ARG A 19 -14.38 14.25 -5.66
C ARG A 19 -14.78 13.17 -4.67
N GLU A 20 -16.08 12.94 -4.47
CA GLU A 20 -16.54 11.86 -3.59
C GLU A 20 -16.23 10.49 -4.18
N PHE A 21 -16.33 10.36 -5.51
CA PHE A 21 -15.91 9.16 -6.21
C PHE A 21 -14.43 8.86 -6.00
N ASP A 22 -13.56 9.87 -6.14
CA ASP A 22 -12.12 9.73 -5.90
C ASP A 22 -11.83 9.30 -4.45
N LEU A 23 -12.45 9.97 -3.47
CA LEU A 23 -12.30 9.62 -2.05
C LEU A 23 -12.77 8.19 -1.73
N MET A 24 -13.81 7.71 -2.41
CA MET A 24 -14.25 6.33 -2.24
C MET A 24 -13.29 5.31 -2.86
N CYS A 25 -12.70 5.63 -4.01
CA CYS A 25 -11.63 4.82 -4.60
C CYS A 25 -10.42 4.75 -3.65
N GLU A 26 -9.93 5.89 -3.16
CA GLU A 26 -8.84 5.95 -2.18
C GLU A 26 -9.16 5.14 -0.91
N GLY A 27 -10.37 5.30 -0.38
CA GLY A 27 -10.82 4.56 0.79
C GLY A 27 -10.93 3.05 0.54
N TYR A 28 -11.32 2.64 -0.67
CA TYR A 28 -11.35 1.23 -1.06
C TYR A 28 -9.93 0.65 -1.13
N GLU A 29 -8.99 1.35 -1.77
CA GLU A 29 -7.60 0.93 -1.86
C GLU A 29 -6.96 0.80 -0.46
N ALA A 30 -7.19 1.79 0.40
CA ALA A 30 -6.72 1.76 1.79
C ALA A 30 -7.29 0.56 2.56
N ARG A 31 -8.58 0.27 2.40
CA ARG A 31 -9.20 -0.92 3.01
C ARG A 31 -8.64 -2.22 2.46
N SER A 32 -8.41 -2.32 1.16
CA SER A 32 -7.79 -3.51 0.55
C SER A 32 -6.42 -3.75 1.15
N LYS A 33 -5.59 -2.70 1.23
CA LYS A 33 -4.23 -2.77 1.79
C LYS A 33 -4.22 -3.22 3.26
N GLU A 34 -5.18 -2.78 4.07
CA GLU A 34 -5.34 -3.21 5.46
C GLU A 34 -5.74 -4.69 5.56
N ILE A 35 -6.67 -5.14 4.70
CA ILE A 35 -7.06 -6.56 4.62
C ILE A 35 -5.86 -7.42 4.23
N ASP A 36 -5.12 -7.01 3.19
CA ASP A 36 -3.95 -7.71 2.70
C ASP A 36 -2.84 -7.77 3.76
N ALA A 37 -2.63 -6.71 4.53
CA ALA A 37 -1.70 -6.70 5.65
C ALA A 37 -2.07 -7.72 6.73
N ARG A 38 -3.36 -7.80 7.09
CA ARG A 38 -3.87 -8.77 8.06
C ARG A 38 -3.74 -10.21 7.55
N LEU A 39 -4.03 -10.45 6.28
CA LEU A 39 -3.85 -11.77 5.65
C LEU A 39 -2.37 -12.15 5.60
N ALA A 40 -1.48 -11.23 5.23
CA ALA A 40 -0.04 -11.44 5.24
C ALA A 40 0.48 -11.77 6.65
N TYR A 41 -0.06 -11.11 7.69
CA TYR A 41 0.26 -11.46 9.08
C TYR A 41 -0.09 -12.92 9.40
N PHE A 42 -1.33 -13.35 9.15
CA PHE A 42 -1.73 -14.72 9.44
C PHE A 42 -0.99 -15.74 8.56
N PHE A 43 -0.77 -15.43 7.28
CA PHE A 43 0.00 -16.28 6.38
C PHE A 43 1.44 -16.46 6.88
N THR A 44 2.13 -15.38 7.23
CA THR A 44 3.51 -15.48 7.74
C THR A 44 3.58 -16.27 9.04
N MET A 45 2.61 -16.11 9.96
CA MET A 45 2.52 -16.94 11.16
C MET A 45 2.35 -18.43 10.82
N ALA A 46 1.39 -18.76 9.95
CA ALA A 46 1.07 -20.14 9.60
C ALA A 46 2.18 -20.82 8.80
N THR A 47 2.91 -20.09 7.96
CA THR A 47 3.95 -20.67 7.09
C THR A 47 5.31 -20.71 7.76
N ASN A 48 5.70 -19.68 8.53
CA ASN A 48 7.06 -19.58 9.06
C ASN A 48 7.41 -20.67 10.08
N VAL A 49 6.43 -21.33 10.70
CA VAL A 49 6.66 -22.48 11.59
C VAL A 49 7.22 -23.70 10.85
N HIS A 50 7.03 -23.77 9.53
CA HIS A 50 7.53 -24.83 8.67
C HIS A 50 8.87 -24.48 8.00
N LEU A 51 9.40 -23.28 8.22
CA LEU A 51 10.59 -22.77 7.56
C LEU A 51 11.76 -22.65 8.54
N LYS A 52 12.97 -22.91 8.03
CA LYS A 52 14.21 -22.56 8.74
C LYS A 52 14.30 -21.04 8.89
N ALA A 53 15.00 -20.57 9.93
CA ALA A 53 15.13 -19.15 10.22
C ALA A 53 15.61 -18.31 9.02
N SER A 54 16.53 -18.85 8.21
CA SER A 54 17.06 -18.19 7.00
C SER A 54 16.05 -18.04 5.87
N GLY A 55 14.97 -18.83 5.86
CA GLY A 55 13.94 -18.81 4.83
C GLY A 55 12.63 -18.17 5.27
N ARG A 56 12.57 -17.57 6.46
CA ARG A 56 11.35 -16.96 6.99
C ARG A 56 10.88 -15.81 6.10
N ILE A 57 9.59 -15.83 5.79
CA ILE A 57 8.92 -14.81 5.00
C ILE A 57 8.59 -13.63 5.89
N LYS A 58 8.87 -12.41 5.42
CA LYS A 58 8.47 -11.18 6.11
C LYS A 58 7.19 -10.63 5.49
N ILE A 59 6.33 -10.05 6.33
CA ILE A 59 5.10 -9.38 5.90
C ILE A 59 5.42 -8.28 4.88
N SER A 60 6.50 -7.51 5.10
CA SER A 60 6.91 -6.44 4.19
C SER A 60 7.27 -6.92 2.79
N ASP A 61 7.79 -8.14 2.64
CA ASP A 61 8.12 -8.71 1.33
C ASP A 61 6.84 -9.09 0.57
N ILE A 62 5.82 -9.60 1.27
CA ILE A 62 4.48 -9.85 0.70
C ILE A 62 3.83 -8.52 0.29
N MET A 63 3.81 -7.55 1.20
CA MET A 63 3.14 -6.26 0.96
C MET A 63 3.78 -5.47 -0.20
N LYS A 64 5.10 -5.57 -0.39
CA LYS A 64 5.78 -4.96 -1.55
C LYS A 64 5.35 -5.57 -2.88
N GLN A 65 4.97 -6.85 -2.90
CA GLN A 65 4.49 -7.53 -4.10
C GLN A 65 3.01 -7.21 -4.37
N LEU A 66 2.17 -7.17 -3.34
CA LEU A 66 0.74 -6.87 -3.47
C LEU A 66 0.48 -5.38 -3.74
N HIS A 67 1.24 -4.50 -3.10
CA HIS A 67 1.13 -3.04 -3.24
C HIS A 67 2.50 -2.47 -3.62
N PRO A 68 2.93 -2.64 -4.88
CA PRO A 68 4.18 -2.07 -5.34
C PRO A 68 4.11 -0.55 -5.22
N LYS A 69 5.21 0.06 -4.75
CA LYS A 69 5.29 1.52 -4.62
C LYS A 69 5.06 2.17 -5.98
N THR A 70 4.18 3.15 -6.00
CA THR A 70 3.97 4.00 -7.17
C THR A 70 5.22 4.82 -7.48
N THR A 71 5.37 5.28 -8.71
CA THR A 71 6.48 6.18 -9.09
C THR A 71 6.53 7.43 -8.22
N LYS A 72 5.36 7.92 -7.78
CA LYS A 72 5.25 9.09 -6.89
C LYS A 72 5.80 8.79 -5.50
N GLU A 73 5.39 7.69 -4.89
CA GLU A 73 5.88 7.28 -3.56
C GLU A 73 7.39 7.03 -3.57
N ARG A 74 7.93 6.44 -4.65
CA ARG A 74 9.38 6.22 -4.79
C ARG A 74 10.14 7.54 -4.83
N LYS A 75 9.66 8.52 -5.60
CA LYS A 75 10.27 9.86 -5.63
C LYS A 75 10.21 10.57 -4.28
N GLN A 76 9.10 10.45 -3.57
CA GLN A 76 8.96 11.05 -2.23
C GLN A 76 9.96 10.44 -1.24
N GLU A 77 10.13 9.12 -1.24
CA GLU A 77 11.14 8.46 -0.41
C GLU A 77 12.57 8.84 -0.81
N GLU A 78 12.87 8.98 -2.10
CA GLU A 78 14.17 9.46 -2.58
C GLU A 78 14.44 10.90 -2.10
N GLU A 79 13.43 11.78 -2.16
CA GLU A 79 13.52 13.14 -1.67
C GLU A 79 13.68 13.22 -0.13
N GLU A 80 12.97 12.37 0.62
CA GLU A 80 13.11 12.25 2.07
C GLU A 80 14.48 11.72 2.46
N PHE A 81 14.95 10.66 1.78
CA PHE A 81 16.29 10.11 1.98
C PHE A 81 17.38 11.16 1.70
N LEU A 82 17.28 11.88 0.59
CA LEU A 82 18.23 12.96 0.26
C LEU A 82 18.20 14.08 1.31
N ARG A 83 17.03 14.42 1.84
CA ARG A 83 16.89 15.42 2.90
C ARG A 83 17.57 14.96 4.19
N GLU A 84 17.36 13.71 4.61
CA GLU A 84 18.01 13.13 5.79
C GLU A 84 19.53 13.05 5.59
N TRP A 85 19.98 12.59 4.42
CA TRP A 85 21.39 12.50 4.06
C TRP A 85 22.10 13.86 4.11
N ILE A 86 21.47 14.90 3.56
CA ILE A 86 22.00 16.28 3.63
C ILE A 86 22.03 16.78 5.08
N ALA A 87 21.00 16.47 5.88
CA ALA A 87 20.96 16.86 7.29
C ALA A 87 22.07 16.21 8.13
N GLU A 88 22.50 15.01 7.77
CA GLU A 88 23.63 14.29 8.39
C GLU A 88 25.00 14.73 7.86
N GLY A 89 25.05 15.73 6.96
CA GLY A 89 26.29 16.30 6.44
C GLY A 89 26.80 15.64 5.16
N GLY A 90 25.97 14.86 4.46
CA GLY A 90 26.27 14.33 3.14
C GLY A 90 26.26 15.41 2.05
N GLU A 91 27.21 15.35 1.12
CA GLU A 91 27.27 16.28 -0.02
C GLU A 91 26.24 15.90 -1.11
N ALA A 92 25.50 16.89 -1.62
CA ALA A 92 24.47 16.72 -2.65
C ALA A 92 25.01 16.76 -4.09
N HIS A 93 26.34 16.82 -4.28
CA HIS A 93 26.97 17.02 -5.56
C HIS A 93 27.80 15.81 -6.00
N GLY A 94 27.33 15.15 -7.06
CA GLY A 94 28.05 14.22 -7.92
C GLY A 94 27.48 14.32 -9.32
#